data_AF-A0A938HLI0-F1
#
_entry.id   AF-A0A938HLI0-F1
#
_cell.length_a   1.000
_cell.length_b   1.000
_cell.length_c   1.000
_cell.angle_alpha   90.00
_cell.angle_beta   90.00
_cell.angle_gamma   90.00
#
_symmetry.space_group_name_H-M   'P 1'
#
loop_
_entity.id
_entity.type
_entity.pdbx_description
1 polymer ?
#
loop_
_entity_poly.entity_id
_entity_poly.type
_entity_poly.pdbx_seq_one_letter_code
_entity_poly.pdbx_strand_id
1 'polypeptide(L)'
;MPPKNNPLKLNALQLRTLALLQELARHPATATRDPASGEATINHLPHVHGDHVHIGELVVSARDASGFSNPSVWAALERKGLVRGDFPHASVTLTVLGLGYETGLGRIRAGQSDH
;
A
#
# COMPACT_ATOMS: atom_id res chain seq x y z
N MET A 1 -0.65 15.00 9.99
CA MET A 1 -0.43 14.38 11.32
C MET A 1 -0.60 12.88 11.19
N PRO A 2 0.12 12.03 11.94
CA PRO A 2 -0.19 10.60 11.98
C PRO A 2 -1.65 10.38 12.43
N PRO A 3 -2.31 9.28 12.02
CA PRO A 3 -3.68 8.98 12.42
C PRO A 3 -3.84 9.05 13.94
N LYS A 4 -5.04 9.44 14.38
CA LYS A 4 -5.44 9.40 15.80
C LYS A 4 -5.17 8.03 16.44
N ASN A 5 -5.17 6.97 15.63
CA ASN A 5 -4.88 5.60 16.05
C ASN A 5 -3.70 5.05 15.23
N ASN A 6 -2.48 5.07 15.78
CA ASN A 6 -1.28 4.50 15.17
C ASN A 6 -0.50 3.62 16.17
N PRO A 7 -1.09 2.52 16.66
CA PRO A 7 -0.50 1.70 17.72
C PRO A 7 0.84 1.07 17.32
N LEU A 8 1.05 0.82 16.03
CA LEU A 8 2.31 0.25 15.51
C LEU A 8 3.41 1.30 15.29
N LYS A 9 3.12 2.57 15.56
CA LYS A 9 4.04 3.72 15.44
C LYS A 9 4.68 3.81 14.04
N LEU A 10 3.88 3.55 13.01
CA LEU A 10 4.32 3.70 11.63
C LEU A 10 4.63 5.17 11.33
N ASN A 11 5.71 5.43 10.61
CA ASN A 11 6.01 6.78 10.13
C ASN A 11 5.09 7.17 8.95
N ALA A 12 5.12 8.44 8.54
CA ALA A 12 4.25 8.94 7.49
C ALA A 12 4.41 8.19 6.15
N LEU A 13 5.63 7.82 5.78
CA LEU A 13 5.90 7.07 4.55
C LEU A 13 5.33 5.65 4.62
N GLN A 14 5.50 4.96 5.74
CA GLN A 14 4.94 3.62 5.97
C GLN A 14 3.41 3.62 5.96
N LEU A 15 2.79 4.60 6.62
CA LEU A 15 1.33 4.77 6.62
C LEU A 15 0.78 5.00 5.22
N ARG A 16 1.44 5.87 4.45
CA ARG A 16 1.05 6.14 3.06
C ARG A 16 1.20 4.91 2.17
N THR A 17 2.32 4.22 2.31
CA THR A 17 2.58 3.00 1.53
C THR A 17 1.52 1.95 1.83
N LEU A 18 1.20 1.71 3.11
CA LEU A 18 0.14 0.79 3.50
C LEU A 18 -1.23 1.22 2.92
N ALA A 19 -1.55 2.51 2.92
CA ALA A 19 -2.80 3.01 2.35
C ALA A 19 -2.90 2.76 0.84
N LEU A 20 -1.79 2.92 0.11
CA LEU A 20 -1.73 2.64 -1.33
C LEU A 20 -1.86 1.14 -1.62
N LEU A 21 -1.23 0.28 -0.79
CA LEU A 21 -1.39 -1.18 -0.89
C LEU A 21 -2.83 -1.63 -0.60
N GLN A 22 -3.48 -1.02 0.40
CA GLN A 22 -4.89 -1.28 0.71
C GLN A 22 -5.81 -0.91 -0.46
N GLU A 23 -5.49 0.16 -1.20
CA GLU A 23 -6.23 0.54 -2.40
C GLU A 23 -6.05 -0.50 -3.52
N LEU A 24 -4.82 -0.93 -3.79
CA LEU A 24 -4.56 -2.03 -4.75
C LEU A 24 -5.29 -3.32 -4.36
N ALA A 25 -5.39 -3.62 -3.06
CA ALA A 25 -6.09 -4.80 -2.54
C ALA A 25 -7.62 -4.74 -2.63
N ARG A 26 -8.21 -3.60 -3.03
CA ARG A 26 -9.66 -3.46 -3.27
C ARG A 26 -10.05 -3.82 -4.70
N HIS A 27 -9.12 -3.67 -5.65
CA HIS A 27 -9.42 -3.81 -7.06
C HIS A 27 -9.08 -5.22 -7.56
N PRO A 28 -10.03 -5.94 -8.18
CA PRO A 28 -9.78 -7.30 -8.67
C PRO A 28 -8.77 -7.34 -9.83
N ALA A 29 -8.54 -6.20 -10.49
CA ALA A 29 -7.52 -6.07 -11.53
C ALA A 29 -6.09 -6.10 -10.98
N THR A 30 -5.88 -5.73 -9.71
CA THR A 30 -4.56 -5.59 -9.10
C THR A 30 -4.29 -6.59 -7.97
N ALA A 31 -5.34 -7.21 -7.42
CA ALA A 31 -5.20 -8.15 -6.32
C ALA A 31 -6.20 -9.32 -6.37
N THR A 32 -5.77 -10.45 -5.83
CA THR A 32 -6.59 -11.64 -5.59
C THR A 32 -6.84 -11.77 -4.09
N ARG A 33 -8.11 -11.88 -3.69
CA ARG A 33 -8.48 -12.16 -2.29
C ARG A 33 -8.59 -13.66 -2.04
N ASP A 34 -8.04 -14.10 -0.92
CA ASP A 34 -8.24 -15.46 -0.43
C ASP A 34 -9.47 -15.49 0.51
N PRO A 35 -10.56 -16.21 0.15
CA PRO A 35 -11.76 -16.29 0.96
C PRO A 35 -11.54 -17.02 2.30
N ALA A 36 -10.56 -17.94 2.38
CA ALA A 36 -10.33 -18.75 3.56
C ALA A 36 -9.57 -17.96 4.65
N SER A 37 -8.57 -17.19 4.25
CA SER A 37 -7.75 -16.38 5.17
C SER A 37 -8.23 -14.94 5.32
N GLY A 38 -8.97 -14.41 4.34
CA GLY A 38 -9.33 -12.99 4.25
C GLY A 38 -8.18 -12.09 3.81
N GLU A 39 -7.03 -12.66 3.44
CA GLU A 39 -5.85 -11.92 2.96
C GLU A 39 -6.02 -11.52 1.48
N ALA A 40 -5.20 -10.58 1.03
CA ALA A 40 -5.20 -10.10 -0.35
C ALA A 40 -3.79 -10.08 -0.92
N THR A 41 -3.57 -10.81 -2.01
CA THR A 41 -2.29 -10.84 -2.73
C THR A 41 -2.33 -9.87 -3.89
N ILE A 42 -1.45 -8.88 -3.88
CA ILE A 42 -1.21 -7.95 -4.97
C ILE A 42 -0.40 -8.68 -6.03
N ASN A 43 -1.00 -8.88 -7.20
CA ASN A 43 -0.42 -9.67 -8.29
C ASN A 43 0.63 -8.88 -9.08
N HIS A 44 0.50 -7.55 -9.10
CA HIS A 44 1.40 -6.66 -9.81
C HIS A 44 1.55 -5.35 -9.03
N LEU A 45 2.76 -5.08 -8.52
CA LEU A 45 3.08 -3.76 -7.97
C LEU A 45 3.21 -2.77 -9.13
N PRO A 46 2.53 -1.61 -9.08
CA PRO A 46 2.62 -0.65 -10.16
C PRO A 46 4.04 -0.08 -10.24
N HIS A 47 4.58 -0.05 -11.45
CA HIS A 47 5.84 0.62 -11.74
C HIS A 47 5.59 2.12 -11.88
N VAL A 48 6.49 2.93 -11.32
CA VAL A 48 6.45 4.38 -11.50
C VAL A 48 6.78 4.70 -12.96
N HIS A 49 5.89 5.42 -13.64
CA HIS A 49 6.12 5.90 -15.00
C HIS A 49 6.14 7.43 -14.98
N GLY A 50 7.31 8.04 -15.22
CA GLY A 50 7.45 9.49 -15.14
C GLY A 50 7.30 9.99 -13.69
N ASP A 51 6.45 10.99 -13.48
CA ASP A 51 6.21 11.64 -12.19
C ASP A 51 4.97 11.14 -11.44
N HIS A 52 4.26 10.14 -11.97
CA HIS A 52 3.05 9.57 -11.38
C HIS A 52 2.99 8.03 -11.47
N VAL A 53 2.03 7.47 -10.73
CA VAL A 53 1.79 6.03 -10.57
C VAL A 53 0.29 5.78 -10.54
N HIS A 54 -0.16 4.77 -11.29
CA HIS A 54 -1.54 4.29 -11.22
C HIS A 54 -1.72 3.31 -10.05
N ILE A 55 -2.70 3.58 -9.19
CA ILE A 55 -3.02 2.82 -7.98
C ILE A 55 -4.50 2.47 -8.03
N GLY A 56 -4.85 1.36 -8.69
CA GLY A 56 -6.24 1.08 -9.04
C GLY A 56 -6.79 2.20 -9.94
N GLU A 57 -7.82 2.90 -9.47
CA GLU A 57 -8.42 4.05 -10.16
C GLU A 57 -7.75 5.40 -9.84
N LEU A 58 -6.78 5.43 -8.91
CA LEU A 58 -6.11 6.66 -8.49
C LEU A 58 -4.84 6.92 -9.32
N VAL A 59 -4.55 8.20 -9.55
CA VAL A 59 -3.25 8.69 -10.00
C VAL A 59 -2.56 9.34 -8.80
N VAL A 60 -1.35 8.89 -8.49
CA VAL A 60 -0.57 9.33 -7.33
C VAL A 60 0.81 9.78 -7.78
N SER A 61 1.34 10.87 -7.20
CA SER A 61 2.69 11.32 -7.54
C SER A 61 3.74 10.25 -7.20
N ALA A 62 4.81 10.19 -7.99
CA ALA A 62 5.96 9.31 -7.73
C ALA A 62 6.57 9.57 -6.33
N ARG A 63 6.52 10.82 -5.87
CA ARG A 63 6.97 11.21 -4.53
C ARG A 63 6.11 10.56 -3.45
N ASP A 64 4.80 10.56 -3.61
CA ASP A 64 3.87 9.93 -2.67
C ASP A 64 3.93 8.41 -2.71
N ALA A 65 4.20 7.81 -3.88
CA ALA A 65 4.38 6.37 -4.07
C ALA A 65 5.82 5.87 -3.77
N SER A 66 6.75 6.75 -3.39
CA SER A 66 8.17 6.42 -3.16
C SER A 66 8.44 5.32 -2.13
N GLY A 67 7.45 4.97 -1.30
CA GLY A 67 7.56 3.85 -0.37
C GLY A 67 7.57 2.48 -1.04
N PHE A 68 7.02 2.35 -2.26
CA PHE A 68 7.06 1.09 -3.02
C PHE A 68 8.47 0.68 -3.41
N SER A 69 9.38 1.64 -3.62
CA SER A 69 10.78 1.39 -3.95
C SER A 69 11.70 1.43 -2.72
N ASN A 70 11.17 1.53 -1.50
CA ASN A 70 11.96 1.68 -0.28
C ASN A 70 12.00 0.38 0.54
N PRO A 71 13.13 -0.36 0.56
CA PRO A 71 13.24 -1.62 1.29
C PRO A 71 12.98 -1.49 2.81
N SER A 72 13.31 -0.34 3.41
CA SER A 72 13.08 -0.11 4.84
C SER A 72 11.59 0.04 5.18
N VAL A 73 10.76 0.47 4.23
CA VAL A 73 9.31 0.49 4.39
C VAL A 73 8.78 -0.94 4.40
N TRP A 74 9.19 -1.76 3.43
CA TRP A 74 8.80 -3.17 3.34
C TRP A 74 9.18 -3.95 4.59
N ALA A 75 10.46 -3.88 5.01
CA ALA A 75 10.94 -4.55 6.21
C ALA A 75 10.17 -4.10 7.47
N ALA A 76 9.75 -2.83 7.54
CA ALA A 76 8.95 -2.34 8.65
C ALA A 76 7.53 -2.90 8.63
N LEU A 77 6.84 -2.91 7.49
CA LEU A 77 5.48 -3.43 7.37
C LEU A 77 5.44 -4.94 7.63
N GLU A 78 6.43 -5.68 7.15
CA GLU A 78 6.55 -7.13 7.36
C GLU A 78 6.85 -7.48 8.80
N ARG A 79 7.84 -6.83 9.44
CA ARG A 79 8.12 -6.99 10.88
C ARG A 79 6.91 -6.69 11.76
N LYS A 80 6.00 -5.83 11.28
CA LYS A 80 4.76 -5.46 11.95
C LYS A 80 3.58 -6.36 11.60
N GLY A 81 3.78 -7.36 10.74
CA GLY A 81 2.77 -8.36 10.35
C GLY A 81 1.67 -7.80 9.45
N LEU A 82 1.87 -6.64 8.82
CA LEU A 82 0.88 -5.98 7.96
C LEU A 82 0.93 -6.51 6.52
N VAL A 83 2.11 -6.93 6.09
CA VAL A 83 2.34 -7.54 4.78
C VAL A 83 3.23 -8.76 4.93
N ARG A 84 3.23 -9.63 3.93
CA ARG A 84 4.17 -10.73 3.75
C ARG A 84 4.55 -10.81 2.27
N GLY A 85 5.80 -11.18 1.98
CA GLY A 85 6.26 -11.42 0.61
C GLY A 85 7.73 -11.05 0.43
N ASP A 86 8.38 -11.68 -0.53
CA ASP A 86 9.78 -11.41 -0.86
C ASP A 86 9.92 -10.18 -1.76
N PHE A 87 9.97 -8.98 -1.19
CA PHE A 87 10.43 -7.81 -1.93
C PHE A 87 11.90 -8.00 -2.37
N PRO A 88 12.30 -7.64 -3.61
CA PRO A 88 11.52 -7.06 -4.71
C PRO A 88 10.98 -8.09 -5.73
N HIS A 89 11.13 -9.40 -5.47
CA HIS A 89 10.95 -10.46 -6.48
C HIS A 89 9.59 -11.19 -6.42
N ALA A 90 8.77 -10.96 -5.40
CA ALA A 90 7.51 -11.67 -5.18
C ALA A 90 6.29 -10.75 -5.07
N SER A 91 5.13 -11.34 -5.36
CA SER A 91 3.81 -10.80 -5.02
C SER A 91 3.74 -10.43 -3.53
N VAL A 92 3.11 -9.31 -3.23
CA VAL A 92 2.94 -8.84 -1.85
C VAL A 92 1.55 -9.24 -1.36
N THR A 93 1.48 -9.94 -0.23
CA THR A 93 0.21 -10.25 0.43
C THR A 93 -0.02 -9.30 1.60
N LEU A 94 -1.15 -8.59 1.59
CA LEU A 94 -1.65 -7.90 2.78
C LEU A 94 -2.36 -8.91 3.68
N THR A 95 -1.94 -8.93 4.94
CA THR A 95 -2.63 -9.71 5.97
C THR A 95 -3.96 -9.04 6.32
N VAL A 96 -4.83 -9.74 7.05
CA VAL A 96 -6.07 -9.15 7.58
C VAL A 96 -5.78 -7.92 8.46
N LEU A 97 -4.68 -7.94 9.23
CA LEU A 97 -4.23 -6.78 10.00
C LEU A 97 -3.82 -5.62 9.10
N GLY A 98 -3.09 -5.90 8.03
CA GLY A 98 -2.71 -4.90 7.02
C GLY A 98 -3.91 -4.27 6.34
N LEU A 99 -4.91 -5.09 5.96
CA LEU A 99 -6.14 -4.63 5.31
C LEU A 99 -6.99 -3.75 6.25
N GLY A 100 -7.06 -4.10 7.53
CA GLY A 100 -7.86 -3.39 8.52
C GLY A 100 -7.15 -2.21 9.21
N TYR A 101 -5.85 -2.00 8.96
CA TYR A 101 -5.09 -0.97 9.66
C TYR A 101 -5.54 0.44 9.28
N GLU A 102 -5.89 1.26 10.28
CA GLU A 102 -6.28 2.65 10.07
C GLU A 102 -5.05 3.51 9.73
N THR A 103 -4.89 3.88 8.47
CA THR A 103 -3.75 4.68 8.01
C THR A 103 -3.93 6.18 8.22
N GLY A 104 -5.16 6.62 8.54
CA GLY A 104 -5.52 8.04 8.65
C GLY A 104 -5.54 8.80 7.33
N LEU A 105 -5.27 8.11 6.21
CA LEU A 105 -5.20 8.71 4.88
C LEU A 105 -6.50 8.55 4.09
N GLY A 106 -7.55 7.96 4.69
CA GLY A 106 -8.90 7.87 4.12
C GLY A 106 -8.92 7.35 2.68
N ARG A 107 -9.98 7.65 1.91
CA ARG A 107 -9.86 7.65 0.44
C ARG A 107 -8.75 8.66 0.14
N ILE A 108 -7.56 8.19 -0.23
CA ILE A 108 -6.50 9.05 -0.74
C ILE A 108 -7.17 9.91 -1.79
N ARG A 109 -7.31 11.21 -1.52
CA ARG A 109 -7.90 12.14 -2.47
C ARG A 109 -6.92 12.16 -3.63
N ALA A 110 -7.25 11.42 -4.69
CA ALA A 110 -6.60 11.58 -5.98
C ALA A 110 -6.58 13.09 -6.23
N GLY A 111 -5.37 13.65 -6.29
CA GLY A 111 -5.22 14.92 -6.97
C GLY A 111 -5.75 14.69 -8.37
N GLN A 112 -6.73 15.49 -8.78
CA GLN A 112 -6.99 15.68 -10.19
C GLN A 112 -5.60 15.95 -10.81
N SER A 113 -5.24 15.13 -11.80
CA SER A 113 -3.96 15.22 -12.49
C SER A 113 -3.90 16.56 -13.20
N ASP A 114 -3.45 17.59 -12.51
CA ASP A 114 -3.05 18.85 -13.11
C ASP A 114 -1.57 18.69 -13.44
N HIS A 115 -1.28 18.23 -14.65
CA HIS A 115 -0.16 18.64 -15.52
C HIS A 115 0.15 17.57 -16.58
#